data_AF-I0W959-F1
#
_entry.id   AF-I0W959-F1
#
_cell.length_a   1.000
_cell.length_b   1.000
_cell.length_c   1.000
_cell.angle_alpha   90.00
_cell.angle_beta   90.00
_cell.angle_gamma   90.00
#
_symmetry.space_group_name_H-M   'P 1'
#
loop_
_entity.id
_entity.type
_entity.pdbx_description
1 polymer ?
#
loop_
_entity_poly.entity_id
_entity_poly.type
_entity_poly.pdbx_seq_one_letter_code
_entity_poly.pdbx_strand_id
1 'polypeptide(L)' 'MPLTAVYELDTESARELANKTVHTVMHLGWARGANGDYELQMTVLVKLNGWFGRLYMSAIAPFRYLIVYPALTRQWERV' A
#
# COMPACT_ATOMS: atom_id res chain seq x y z
N MET A 1 -0.83 13.99 -7.96
CA MET A 1 -0.54 14.18 -6.52
C MET A 1 0.73 13.40 -6.23
N PRO A 2 1.88 14.08 -6.11
CA PRO A 2 3.15 13.40 -5.86
C PRO A 2 3.14 12.74 -4.47
N LEU A 3 3.73 11.56 -4.38
CA LEU A 3 4.04 10.89 -3.11
C LEU A 3 5.20 11.65 -2.46
N THR A 4 4.94 12.35 -1.36
CA THR A 4 5.96 13.10 -0.62
C THR A 4 6.80 12.12 0.19
N ALA A 5 8.13 12.14 0.03
CA ALA A 5 9.00 11.32 0.86
C ALA A 5 8.96 11.85 2.31
N VAL A 6 8.61 10.98 3.27
CA VAL A 6 8.66 11.28 4.71
C VAL A 6 10.09 11.08 5.21
N TYR A 7 10.70 9.96 4.81
CA TYR A 7 12.12 9.68 5.01
C TYR A 7 12.63 8.68 3.97
N GLU A 8 13.93 8.73 3.71
CA GLU A 8 14.64 7.83 2.81
C GLU A 8 15.98 7.49 3.45
N LEU A 9 16.20 6.21 3.72
CA LEU A 9 17.42 5.60 4.21
C LEU A 9 17.90 4.60 3.14
N ASP A 10 19.15 4.14 3.25
CA ASP A 10 19.74 3.17 2.32
C ASP A 10 18.95 1.85 2.22
N THR A 11 18.28 1.45 3.30
CA THR A 11 17.55 0.17 3.38
C THR A 11 16.04 0.33 3.52
N GLU A 12 15.53 1.54 3.75
CA GLU A 12 14.10 1.77 3.94
C GLU A 12 13.68 3.17 3.47
N SER A 13 12.45 3.30 2.98
CA SER A 13 11.87 4.59 2.60
C SER A 13 10.39 4.63 2.92
N ALA A 14 9.91 5.76 3.43
CA ALA A 14 8.49 6.01 3.64
C ALA A 14 8.03 7.17 2.77
N ARG A 15 6.89 6.96 2.10
CA ARG A 15 6.25 7.94 1.21
C ARG A 15 4.82 8.17 1.64
N GLU A 16 4.44 9.43 1.77
CA GLU A 16 3.12 9.88 2.15
C GLU A 16 2.35 10.41 0.94
N LEU A 17 1.07 10.10 0.89
CA LEU A 17 0.10 10.68 -0.02
C LEU A 17 -1.10 11.14 0.80
N ALA A 18 -1.15 12.43 1.11
CA ALA A 18 -2.26 13.06 1.80
C ALA A 18 -3.18 13.81 0.83
N ASN A 19 -4.39 13.30 0.65
CA ASN A 19 -5.47 13.93 -0.10
C ASN A 19 -6.66 14.24 0.82
N LYS A 20 -7.61 15.05 0.31
CA LYS A 20 -8.84 15.39 1.05
C LYS A 20 -9.66 14.17 1.51
N THR A 21 -9.56 13.04 0.81
CA THR A 21 -10.34 11.82 1.06
C THR A 21 -9.57 10.72 1.78
N VAL A 22 -8.26 10.65 1.57
CA VAL A 22 -7.39 9.57 2.05
C VAL A 22 -6.02 10.12 2.38
N HIS A 23 -5.47 9.63 3.47
CA HIS A 23 -4.08 9.80 3.84
C HIS A 23 -3.42 8.42 3.82
N THR A 24 -2.53 8.19 2.87
CA THR A 24 -1.83 6.92 2.68
C THR A 24 -0.36 7.09 2.99
N VAL A 25 0.22 6.16 3.74
CA VAL A 25 1.66 6.06 3.96
C VAL A 25 2.12 4.71 3.41
N MET A 26 3.03 4.75 2.45
CA MET A 26 3.69 3.58 1.87
C MET A 26 5.10 3.48 2.46
N HIS A 27 5.37 2.41 3.18
CA HIS A 27 6.68 2.07 3.70
C HIS A 27 7.30 0.94 2.88
N LEU A 28 8.52 1.15 2.42
CA LEU A 28 9.32 0.22 1.63
C LEU A 28 10.56 -0.09 2.46
N GLY A 29 10.73 -1.32 2.92
CA GLY A 29 11.88 -1.72 3.71
C GLY A 29 12.51 -3.00 3.16
N TRP A 30 13.82 -3.05 3.12
CA TRP A 30 14.55 -4.28 2.88
C TRP A 30 14.63 -5.08 4.18
N ALA A 31 13.81 -6.13 4.29
CA ALA A 31 13.85 -7.03 5.42
C ALA A 31 14.81 -8.19 5.14
N ARG A 32 15.63 -8.54 6.13
CA ARG A 32 16.53 -9.69 6.02
C ARG A 32 15.72 -10.97 6.24
N GLY A 33 15.56 -11.75 5.19
CA GLY A 33 14.94 -13.07 5.22
C GLY A 33 15.78 -14.06 6.02
N ALA A 34 15.16 -15.17 6.45
CA ALA A 34 15.76 -16.17 7.33
C ALA A 34 17.04 -16.82 6.73
N ASN A 35 17.18 -16.82 5.40
CA ASN A 35 18.32 -17.41 4.69
C ASN A 35 19.43 -16.40 4.38
N GLY A 36 19.31 -15.14 4.82
CA GLY A 36 20.27 -14.07 4.54
C GLY A 36 19.98 -13.28 3.25
N ASP A 37 18.89 -13.60 2.55
CA ASP A 37 18.39 -12.84 1.41
C ASP A 37 17.73 -11.53 1.86
N TYR A 38 17.78 -10.50 1.03
CA TYR A 38 17.07 -9.25 1.24
C TYR A 38 15.74 -9.31 0.49
N GLU A 39 14.64 -9.28 1.24
CA GLU A 39 13.29 -9.19 0.66
C GLU A 39 12.79 -7.76 0.73
N LEU A 40 12.30 -7.24 -0.40
CA LEU A 40 11.63 -5.95 -0.43
C LEU A 40 10.23 -6.10 0.18
N GLN A 41 10.05 -5.59 1.39
CA GLN A 41 8.75 -5.52 2.05
C GLN A 41 8.10 -4.17 1.77
N MET A 42 6.92 -4.20 1.18
CA MET A 42 6.08 -3.02 0.96
C MET A 42 4.87 -3.09 1.88
N THR A 43 4.79 -2.16 2.83
CA THR A 43 3.63 -2.00 3.72
C THR A 43 2.91 -0.70 3.37
N VAL A 44 1.62 -0.76 3.05
CA VAL A 44 0.81 0.42 2.75
C VAL A 44 -0.26 0.60 3.83
N LEU A 45 -0.13 1.66 4.63
CA LEU A 45 -1.13 2.06 5.62
C LEU A 45 -2.03 3.14 5.02
N VAL A 46 -3.34 2.87 4.96
CA VAL A 46 -4.33 3.83 4.44
C VAL A 46 -5.24 4.27 5.58
N LYS A 47 -5.22 5.57 5.89
CA LYS A 47 -6.16 6.22 6.79
C LYS A 47 -7.17 7.03 5.99
N LEU A 48 -8.46 6.76 6.22
CA LEU A 48 -9.55 7.48 5.57
C LEU A 48 -9.78 8.82 6.26
N ASN A 49 -9.81 9.91 5.48
CA ASN A 49 -10.11 11.23 6.00
C ASN A 49 -11.62 11.51 5.88
N GLY A 50 -12.28 11.64 7.03
CA GLY A 50 -13.69 12.03 7.15
C GLY A 50 -14.71 10.97 6.70
N TRP A 51 -15.98 11.38 6.70
CA TRP A 51 -17.13 10.53 6.33
C TRP A 51 -17.18 10.19 4.83
N PHE A 52 -16.78 11.14 3.97
CA PHE A 52 -16.75 10.94 2.51
C PHE A 52 -15.74 9.88 2.08
N GLY A 53 -14.54 9.87 2.68
CA GLY A 53 -13.55 8.81 2.44
C GLY A 53 -14.10 7.43 2.84
N ARG A 54 -14.79 7.36 3.98
CA ARG A 54 -15.42 6.13 4.46
C ARG A 54 -16.52 5.63 3.53
N LEU A 55 -17.38 6.52 3.03
CA LEU A 55 -18.43 6.18 2.07
C LEU A 55 -17.85 5.75 0.71
N TYR A 56 -16.82 6.44 0.23
CA TYR A 56 -16.11 6.12 -1.01
C TYR A 56 -15.40 4.76 -0.92
N MET A 57 -14.67 4.50 0.16
CA MET A 57 -14.05 3.18 0.36
C MET A 57 -15.05 2.07 0.59
N SER A 58 -16.18 2.33 1.27
CA SER A 58 -17.23 1.31 1.40
C SER A 58 -17.88 0.98 0.05
N ALA A 59 -18.03 1.97 -0.84
CA ALA A 59 -18.56 1.76 -2.18
C ALA A 59 -17.59 0.98 -3.09
N ILE A 60 -16.28 1.17 -2.91
CA ILE A 60 -15.24 0.49 -3.71
C ILE A 60 -14.78 -0.84 -3.09
N ALA A 61 -15.00 -1.07 -1.80
CA ALA A 61 -14.70 -2.33 -1.12
C ALA A 61 -15.22 -3.59 -1.86
N PRO A 62 -16.46 -3.66 -2.37
CA PRO A 62 -16.92 -4.82 -3.13
C PRO A 62 -16.12 -5.01 -4.43
N PHE A 63 -15.77 -3.92 -5.13
CA PHE A 63 -14.93 -3.99 -6.33
C PHE A 63 -13.52 -4.49 -6.01
N ARG A 64 -12.92 -4.05 -4.90
CA ARG A 64 -11.62 -4.54 -4.42
C ARG A 64 -11.65 -6.04 -4.14
N TYR A 65 -12.72 -6.53 -3.53
CA TYR A 65 -12.86 -7.96 -3.24
C TYR A 65 -13.14 -8.83 -4.46
N LEU A 66 -13.96 -8.34 -5.39
CA LEU A 66 -14.42 -9.10 -6.55
C LEU A 66 -13.45 -9.07 -7.73
N ILE A 67 -12.61 -8.03 -7.85
CA ILE A 67 -11.74 -7.84 -9.01
C ILE A 67 -10.27 -7.80 -8.62
N VAL A 68 -9.89 -7.01 -7.60
CA VAL A 68 -8.47 -6.79 -7.28
C VAL A 68 -7.83 -8.02 -6.65
N TYR A 69 -8.45 -8.62 -5.63
CA TYR A 69 -7.90 -9.85 -5.02
C TYR A 69 -7.82 -11.02 -6.00
N PRO A 70 -8.88 -11.41 -6.73
CA PRO A 70 -8.77 -12.53 -7.68
C PRO A 70 -7.84 -12.25 -8.86
N ALA A 71 -7.69 -10.98 -9.28
CA ALA A 71 -6.67 -10.62 -10.28
C ALA A 71 -5.25 -10.75 -9.72
N LEU A 72 -5.01 -10.32 -8.48
CA LEU A 72 -3.71 -10.53 -7.81
C LEU A 72 -3.40 -12.01 -7.65
N THR A 73 -4.35 -12.83 -7.20
CA THR A 73 -4.16 -14.28 -7.04
C THR A 73 -3.81 -14.93 -8.37
N ARG A 74 -4.51 -14.57 -9.45
CA ARG A 74 -4.21 -15.08 -10.80
C ARG A 74 -2.85 -14.66 -11.35
N GLN A 75 -2.32 -13.53 -10.89
CA GLN A 75 -1.02 -13.04 -11.33
C GLN A 75 0.12 -13.76 -10.61
N TRP A 76 -0.09 -14.19 -9.37
CA TRP A 76 0.84 -15.01 -8.60
C TRP A 76 0.85 -16.49 -9.02
N GLU A 77 -0.29 -17.04 -9.46
CA GLU A 77 -0.36 -18.42 -9.99
C GLU A 77 0.35 -18.61 -11.34
N ARG A 78 0.76 -17.53 -12.01
CA ARG A 78 1.49 -17.60 -13.30
C ARG A 78 3.00 -17.44 -13.18
N VAL A 79 3.53 -17.25 -11.97
CA VAL A 79 4.97 -17.11 -11.72
C VAL A 79 5.54 -18.42 -11.18
#